data_AF-A0A7G1H1F5-F1
#
_entry.id   AF-A0A7G1H1F5-F1
#
_cell.length_a   1.000
_cell.length_b   1.000
_cell.length_c   1.000
_cell.angle_alpha   90.00
_cell.angle_beta   90.00
_cell.angle_gamma   90.00
#
_symmetry.space_group_name_H-M   'P 1'
#
loop_
_entity.id
_entity.type
_entity.pdbx_description
1 polymer ?
#
loop_
_entity_poly.entity_id
_entity_poly.type
_entity_poly.pdbx_seq_one_letter_code
_entity_poly.pdbx_strand_id
1 'polypeptide(L)' 'MIRDKRKIFGQMLVDVVKYLLTIIVIGNIFAERINFITSIAGIIAAVIIGLIAFYVIPKDKEE' A
#
# COMPACT_ATOMS: atom_id res chain seq x y z
N MET A 1 4.72 -18.82 -14.24
CA MET A 1 5.54 -17.64 -14.62
C MET A 1 4.82 -16.31 -14.51
N ILE A 2 3.82 -15.98 -15.36
CA ILE A 2 3.13 -14.67 -15.28
C ILE A 2 2.29 -14.55 -13.99
N ARG A 3 1.62 -15.63 -13.57
CA ARG A 3 0.88 -15.70 -12.30
C ARG A 3 1.78 -15.40 -11.09
N ASP A 4 2.95 -16.01 -11.05
CA ASP A 4 3.91 -15.83 -9.95
C ASP A 4 4.49 -14.42 -9.93
N LYS A 5 4.80 -13.86 -11.11
CA LYS A 5 5.24 -12.46 -11.23
C LYS A 5 4.17 -11.48 -10.73
N ARG A 6 2.89 -11.71 -11.06
CA ARG A 6 1.77 -10.91 -10.56
C ARG A 6 1.59 -11.05 -9.04
N LYS A 7 1.77 -12.25 -8.50
CA LYS A 7 1.71 -12.51 -7.05
C LYS A 7 2.82 -11.77 -6.30
N ILE A 8 4.07 -11.86 -6.77
CA ILE A 8 5.21 -11.16 -6.18
C ILE A 8 5.01 -9.64 -6.27
N PHE A 9 4.66 -9.12 -7.44
CA PHE A 9 4.45 -7.68 -7.63
C PHE A 9 3.29 -7.16 -6.76
N GLY A 10 2.18 -7.89 -6.70
CA GLY A 10 1.05 -7.55 -5.85
C GLY A 10 1.41 -7.54 -4.35
N GLN A 11 2.21 -8.51 -3.89
CA GLN A 11 2.75 -8.53 -2.52
C GLN A 11 3.63 -7.32 -2.24
N MET A 12 4.51 -6.95 -3.18
CA MET A 12 5.34 -5.74 -3.04
C MET A 12 4.49 -4.47 -2.90
N LEU A 13 3.39 -4.35 -3.67
CA LEU A 13 2.48 -3.21 -3.54
C LEU A 13 1.79 -3.16 -2.18
N VAL A 14 1.39 -4.32 -1.63
CA VAL A 14 0.86 -4.39 -0.26
C VAL A 14 1.90 -3.94 0.77
N ASP A 15 3.17 -4.31 0.60
CA ASP A 15 4.22 -3.89 1.51
C ASP A 15 4.51 -2.38 1.40
N VAL A 16 4.42 -1.80 0.19
CA VAL A 16 4.48 -0.34 0.00
C VAL A 16 3.36 0.35 0.78
N VAL A 17 2.12 -0.17 0.74
CA VAL A 17 0.99 0.36 1.51
C VAL A 17 1.29 0.33 3.01
N LYS A 18 1.82 -0.78 3.53
CA LYS A 18 2.18 -0.90 4.96
C LYS A 18 3.23 0.13 5.36
N TYR A 19 4.29 0.30 4.56
CA TYR A 19 5.33 1.27 4.88
C TYR A 19 4.83 2.71 4.80
N LEU A 20 3.98 3.04 3.82
CA LEU A 20 3.33 4.34 3.71
C LEU A 20 2.50 4.65 4.96
N LEU A 21 1.65 3.72 5.39
CA LEU A 21 0.84 3.89 6.59
C LEU A 21 1.72 3.99 7.85
N THR A 22 2.78 3.20 7.93
CA THR A 22 3.74 3.25 9.04
C THR A 22 4.42 4.61 9.12
N ILE A 23 4.87 5.18 7.99
CA ILE A 23 5.49 6.50 7.94
C ILE A 23 4.48 7.58 8.34
N ILE A 24 3.22 7.48 7.91
CA ILE A 24 2.17 8.44 8.29
C ILE A 24 1.92 8.38 9.80
N VAL A 25 1.76 7.17 10.36
CA VAL A 25 1.47 6.98 11.79
C VAL A 25 2.65 7.40 12.66
N ILE A 26 3.84 6.86 12.41
CA ILE A 26 5.06 7.19 13.16
C ILE A 26 5.41 8.66 12.95
N GLY A 27 5.34 9.14 11.72
CA GLY A 27 5.64 10.52 11.41
C GLY A 27 4.68 11.50 12.09
N ASN A 28 3.39 11.19 12.21
CA ASN A 28 2.45 12.01 12.97
C ASN A 28 2.72 11.99 14.49
N ILE A 29 3.26 10.88 15.01
CA ILE A 29 3.60 10.75 16.44
C ILE A 29 4.92 11.45 16.79
N PHE A 30 5.95 11.33 15.94
CA PHE A 30 7.33 11.78 16.25
C PHE A 30 7.75 13.05 15.52
N ALA A 31 7.13 13.37 14.38
CA ALA A 31 7.39 14.58 13.64
C ALA A 31 6.16 15.48 13.69
N GLU A 32 6.14 16.43 14.64
CA GLU A 32 5.12 17.48 14.78
C GLU A 32 4.88 18.33 13.51
N ARG A 33 5.63 18.08 12.43
CA ARG A 33 5.57 18.78 11.14
C ARG A 33 4.83 18.02 10.04
N ILE A 34 4.32 16.80 10.29
CA ILE A 34 3.47 16.15 9.29
C ILE A 34 2.13 16.88 9.24
N ASN A 35 1.92 17.60 8.13
CA ASN A 35 0.72 18.36 7.92
C ASN A 35 -0.49 17.41 7.76
N PHE A 36 -1.66 17.82 8.26
CA PHE A 36 -2.90 17.04 8.16
C PHE A 36 -3.22 16.69 6.69
N ILE A 37 -2.96 17.62 5.78
CA ILE A 37 -3.15 17.44 4.33
C ILE A 37 -2.25 16.32 3.78
N THR A 38 -0.98 16.25 4.19
CA THR A 38 -0.06 15.21 3.71
C THR A 38 -0.43 13.83 4.25
N SER A 39 -0.98 13.76 5.46
CA SER A 39 -1.50 12.52 6.04
C SER A 39 -2.71 12.01 5.26
N ILE A 40 -3.67 12.89 4.93
CA ILE A 40 -4.84 12.54 4.12
C ILE A 40 -4.41 12.08 2.73
N ALA A 41 -3.53 12.82 2.07
CA ALA A 41 -3.02 12.46 0.75
C ALA A 41 -2.31 11.09 0.77
N GLY A 42 -1.52 10.82 1.81
CA GLY A 42 -0.85 9.54 2.00
C GLY A 42 -1.82 8.39 2.22
N ILE A 43 -2.90 8.60 2.99
CA ILE A 43 -3.96 7.59 3.18
C ILE A 43 -4.67 7.30 1.86
N ILE A 44 -5.02 8.33 1.09
CA ILE A 44 -5.66 8.16 -0.23
C ILE A 44 -4.74 7.37 -1.18
N ALA A 45 -3.45 7.71 -1.22
CA ALA A 45 -2.47 6.98 -2.01
C ALA A 45 -2.35 5.52 -1.58
N ALA A 46 -2.32 5.26 -0.26
CA ALA A 46 -2.29 3.90 0.29
C ALA A 46 -3.54 3.09 -0.12
N VAL A 47 -4.73 3.69 -0.12
CA VAL A 47 -5.96 3.05 -0.61
C VAL A 47 -5.88 2.72 -2.09
N ILE A 48 -5.42 3.65 -2.94
CA ILE A 48 -5.29 3.43 -4.39
C ILE A 48 -4.30 2.31 -4.68
N ILE A 49 -3.12 2.33 -4.04
CA ILE A 49 -2.11 1.28 -4.22
C ILE A 49 -2.64 -0.07 -3.72
N GLY A 50 -3.38 -0.08 -2.61
CA GLY A 50 -4.04 -1.28 -2.07
C GLY A 50 -5.07 -1.86 -3.04
N LEU A 51 -5.87 -1.03 -3.70
CA LEU A 51 -6.81 -1.46 -4.74
C LEU A 51 -6.08 -2.05 -5.95
N ILE A 52 -5.00 -1.41 -6.41
CA ILE A 52 -4.18 -1.94 -7.51
C ILE A 52 -3.60 -3.30 -7.11
N ALA A 53 -3.05 -3.43 -5.89
CA ALA A 53 -2.55 -4.68 -5.38
C ALA A 53 -3.62 -5.78 -5.37
N PHE A 54 -4.84 -5.45 -4.93
CA PHE A 54 -5.97 -6.37 -4.91
C PHE A 54 -6.34 -6.89 -6.31
N TYR A 55 -6.35 -6.04 -7.34
CA TYR A 55 -6.63 -6.47 -8.71
C TYR A 55 -5.46 -7.21 -9.37
N VAL A 56 -4.21 -6.93 -8.95
CA VAL A 56 -3.03 -7.57 -9.53
C VAL A 56 -2.79 -8.95 -8.94
N ILE A 57 -2.98 -9.15 -7.64
CA ILE A 57 -2.81 -10.45 -6.97
C ILE A 57 -3.82 -11.44 -7.56
N PRO A 58 -3.36 -12.53 -8.20
CA PRO A 58 -4.28 -13.54 -8.72
C PRO A 58 -5.06 -14.19 -7.57
N LYS A 59 -6.36 -14.37 -7.74
CA LYS A 59 -7.21 -15.05 -6.75
C LYS A 59 -6.81 -16.52 -6.71
N ASP A 60 -6.50 -17.05 -5.53
CA ASP A 60 -6.12 -18.47 -5.36
C ASP A 60 -7.28 -19.46 -5.70
N LYS A 61 -8.47 -18.99 -6.11
CA LYS A 61 -9.67 -19.81 -6.41
C LYS A 61 -10.00 -20.00 -7.90
N GLU A 62 -9.12 -19.62 -8.82
CA GLU A 62 -9.26 -20.00 -10.23
C GLU A 62 -8.27 -21.14 -10.51
N GLU A 63 -8.74 -22.37 -10.30
CA GLU A 63 -8.28 -23.57 -11.03
C GLU A 63 -8.98 -23.63 -12.40
#